data_AF-A0A1I3WEA1-F1
#
_entry.id   AF-A0A1I3WEA1-F1
#
_cell.length_a   1.000
_cell.length_b   1.000
_cell.length_c   1.000
_cell.angle_alpha   90.00
_cell.angle_beta   90.00
_cell.angle_gamma   90.00
#
_symmetry.space_group_name_H-M   'P 1'
#
loop_
_entity.id
_entity.type
_entity.pdbx_description
1 polymer ?
#
loop_
_entity_poly.entity_id
_entity_poly.type
_entity_poly.pdbx_seq_one_letter_code
_entity_poly.pdbx_strand_id
1 'polypeptide(L)'
;MTEDREQIATDFHQAVNMTAGELESWLDTRESKAVGDKSGRGESIGHESGRRIMGILRKGADDLSEEDYAHMREVTGYVRRHLAQRPSGDVHDTPWRYSLMNWGHDPLK
;
A
#
# COMPACT_ATOMS: atom_id res chain seq x y z
N MET A 1 10.65 2.38 -21.82
CA MET A 1 9.19 2.08 -21.76
C MET A 1 8.93 0.73 -21.10
N THR A 2 9.39 -0.40 -21.66
CA THR A 2 9.23 -1.73 -21.02
C THR A 2 10.19 -1.92 -19.82
N GLU A 3 11.46 -1.53 -19.97
CA GLU A 3 12.45 -1.52 -18.87
C GLU A 3 11.97 -0.67 -17.67
N ASP A 4 11.24 0.43 -17.93
CA ASP A 4 10.65 1.26 -16.87
C ASP A 4 9.54 0.51 -16.11
N ARG A 5 8.71 -0.28 -16.81
CA ARG A 5 7.62 -1.06 -16.20
C ARG A 5 8.15 -2.20 -15.34
N GLU A 6 9.17 -2.90 -15.81
CA GLU A 6 9.82 -3.97 -15.05
C GLU A 6 10.44 -3.44 -13.76
N GLN A 7 11.11 -2.28 -13.83
CA GLN A 7 11.65 -1.65 -12.62
C GLN A 7 10.53 -1.18 -11.68
N ILE A 8 9.45 -0.60 -12.19
CA ILE A 8 8.30 -0.17 -11.38
C ILE A 8 7.68 -1.38 -10.65
N ALA A 9 7.44 -2.48 -11.37
CA ALA A 9 6.87 -3.68 -10.79
C ALA A 9 7.80 -4.29 -9.74
N THR A 10 9.11 -4.34 -10.01
CA THR A 10 10.12 -4.82 -9.07
C THR A 10 10.13 -3.98 -7.79
N ASP A 11 10.18 -2.66 -7.92
CA ASP A 11 10.16 -1.73 -6.79
C ASP A 11 8.88 -1.86 -5.95
N PHE A 12 7.74 -2.04 -6.62
CA PHE A 12 6.45 -2.24 -5.98
C PHE A 12 6.39 -3.55 -5.20
N HIS A 13 6.84 -4.65 -5.78
CA HIS A 13 6.86 -5.95 -5.10
C HIS A 13 7.90 -6.03 -3.98
N GLN A 14 8.91 -5.16 -3.98
CA GLN A 14 9.79 -4.98 -2.82
C GLN A 14 9.15 -4.13 -1.71
N ALA A 15 8.33 -3.15 -2.07
CA ALA A 15 7.66 -2.27 -1.12
C ALA A 15 6.43 -2.93 -0.48
N VAL A 16 5.64 -3.70 -1.22
CA VAL A 16 4.41 -4.36 -0.74
C VAL A 16 4.74 -5.78 -0.26
N ASN A 17 4.68 -6.00 1.05
CA ASN A 17 5.00 -7.30 1.67
C ASN A 17 3.76 -8.05 2.23
N MET A 18 2.57 -7.46 2.10
CA MET A 18 1.30 -8.11 2.38
C MET A 18 0.75 -8.76 1.12
N THR A 19 0.29 -10.00 1.24
CA THR A 19 -0.47 -10.68 0.18
C THR A 19 -1.83 -10.03 -0.01
N ALA A 20 -2.48 -10.28 -1.16
CA ALA A 20 -3.83 -9.77 -1.42
C ALA A 20 -4.85 -10.16 -0.34
N GLY A 21 -4.74 -11.38 0.22
CA GLY A 21 -5.65 -11.86 1.28
C GLY A 21 -5.38 -11.25 2.66
N GLU A 22 -4.10 -11.03 3.01
CA GLU A 22 -3.76 -10.31 4.24
C GLU A 22 -4.20 -8.85 4.17
N LEU A 23 -4.01 -8.21 3.01
CA LEU A 23 -4.45 -6.84 2.80
C LEU A 23 -5.97 -6.72 2.82
N GLU A 24 -6.69 -7.65 2.19
CA GLU A 24 -8.16 -7.73 2.27
C GLU A 24 -8.64 -7.84 3.71
N SER A 25 -8.07 -8.78 4.47
CA SER A 25 -8.42 -8.99 5.89
C SER A 25 -8.14 -7.74 6.73
N TRP A 26 -7.04 -7.05 6.44
CA TRP A 26 -6.67 -5.80 7.11
C TRP A 26 -7.63 -4.66 6.77
N LEU A 27 -7.96 -4.46 5.50
CA LEU A 27 -8.85 -3.37 5.06
C LEU A 27 -10.26 -3.50 5.63
N ASP A 28 -10.72 -4.72 5.95
CA ASP A 28 -12.02 -4.92 6.57
C ASP A 28 -12.10 -4.45 8.04
N THR A 29 -10.96 -4.22 8.69
CA THR A 29 -10.89 -3.81 10.10
C THR A 29 -11.38 -2.38 10.33
N ARG A 30 -11.75 -2.05 11.58
CA ARG A 30 -12.12 -0.68 11.96
C ARG A 30 -10.91 0.24 11.97
N GLU A 31 -9.78 -0.30 12.38
CA GLU A 31 -8.48 0.35 12.49
C GLU A 31 -8.05 0.86 11.12
N SER A 32 -8.10 0.00 10.10
CA SER A 32 -7.81 0.38 8.72
C SER A 32 -8.71 1.52 8.21
N LYS A 33 -10.02 1.44 8.47
CA LYS A 33 -11.03 2.45 8.06
C LYS A 33 -10.90 3.78 8.82
N ALA A 34 -10.26 3.76 9.98
CA ALA A 34 -10.12 4.93 10.85
C ALA A 34 -8.88 5.76 10.53
N VAL A 35 -7.84 5.18 9.94
CA VAL A 35 -6.55 5.85 9.72
C VAL A 35 -6.40 6.43 8.31
N GLY A 36 -5.50 7.42 8.20
CA GLY A 36 -5.15 8.10 6.95
C GLY A 36 -5.95 9.37 6.66
N ASP A 37 -5.49 10.12 5.68
CA ASP A 37 -6.15 11.35 5.25
C ASP A 37 -7.40 11.03 4.42
N LYS A 38 -8.53 11.61 4.79
CA LYS A 38 -9.80 11.50 4.07
C LYS A 38 -10.02 12.64 3.08
N SER A 39 -9.28 13.75 3.20
CA SER A 39 -9.42 14.96 2.37
C SER A 39 -10.89 15.41 2.20
N GLY A 40 -11.69 15.29 3.28
CA GLY A 40 -13.12 15.62 3.27
C GLY A 40 -14.06 14.56 2.65
N ARG A 41 -13.56 13.37 2.31
CA ARG A 41 -14.33 12.24 1.77
C ARG A 41 -14.79 11.28 2.88
N GLY A 42 -15.63 10.32 2.51
CA GLY A 42 -16.07 9.24 3.42
C GLY A 42 -14.99 8.21 3.75
N GLU A 43 -13.94 8.13 2.94
CA GLU A 43 -12.88 7.13 3.01
C GLU A 43 -11.48 7.78 2.94
N SER A 44 -10.48 7.16 3.57
CA SER A 44 -9.09 7.63 3.47
C SER A 44 -8.42 7.21 2.17
N ILE A 45 -7.53 8.07 1.66
CA ILE A 45 -6.73 7.80 0.45
C ILE A 45 -5.95 6.49 0.59
N GLY A 46 -5.41 6.22 1.79
CA GLY A 46 -4.69 4.98 2.04
C GLY A 46 -5.57 3.74 1.97
N HIS A 47 -6.78 3.79 2.54
CA HIS A 47 -7.70 2.65 2.48
C HIS A 47 -8.17 2.39 1.03
N GLU A 48 -8.43 3.47 0.27
CA GLU A 48 -8.77 3.37 -1.15
C GLU A 48 -7.61 2.76 -1.96
N SER A 49 -6.39 3.24 -1.72
CA SER A 49 -5.15 2.72 -2.30
C SER A 49 -4.98 1.23 -2.01
N GLY A 50 -5.21 0.80 -0.77
CA GLY A 50 -5.16 -0.62 -0.38
C GLY A 50 -6.06 -1.51 -1.23
N ARG A 51 -7.30 -1.09 -1.52
CA ARG A 51 -8.18 -1.86 -2.41
C ARG A 51 -7.63 -1.96 -3.83
N ARG A 52 -6.99 -0.90 -4.32
CA ARG A 52 -6.38 -0.90 -5.64
C ARG A 52 -5.14 -1.79 -5.70
N ILE A 53 -4.29 -1.75 -4.67
CA ILE A 53 -3.16 -2.67 -4.48
C ILE A 53 -3.64 -4.12 -4.48
N MET A 54 -4.71 -4.43 -3.74
CA MET A 54 -5.31 -5.76 -3.75
C MET A 54 -5.74 -6.19 -5.16
N GLY A 55 -6.35 -5.29 -5.94
CA GLY A 55 -6.69 -5.54 -7.34
C GLY A 55 -5.47 -5.82 -8.20
N ILE A 56 -4.40 -5.03 -8.05
CA ILE A 56 -3.13 -5.21 -8.76
C ILE A 56 -2.48 -6.56 -8.41
N LEU A 57 -2.43 -6.94 -7.13
CA LEU A 57 -1.86 -8.21 -6.68
C LEU A 57 -2.62 -9.44 -7.20
N ARG A 58 -3.88 -9.28 -7.62
CA ARG A 58 -4.69 -10.36 -8.21
C ARG A 58 -4.58 -10.44 -9.73
N LYS A 59 -4.00 -9.44 -10.40
CA LYS A 59 -3.80 -9.40 -11.86
C LYS A 59 -2.53 -10.15 -12.27
N GLY A 60 -2.53 -10.72 -13.47
CA GLY A 60 -1.30 -11.14 -14.13
C GLY A 60 -0.55 -9.94 -14.74
N ALA A 61 0.75 -10.11 -15.03
CA ALA A 61 1.58 -9.05 -15.61
C ALA A 61 1.02 -8.51 -16.95
N ASP A 62 0.40 -9.39 -17.75
CA ASP A 62 -0.21 -9.04 -19.04
C ASP A 62 -1.53 -8.24 -18.90
N ASP A 63 -2.15 -8.24 -17.71
CA ASP A 63 -3.40 -7.54 -17.42
C ASP A 63 -3.19 -6.15 -16.78
N LEU A 64 -1.93 -5.77 -16.53
CA LEU A 64 -1.59 -4.50 -15.90
C LEU A 64 -1.69 -3.34 -16.89
N SER A 65 -2.48 -2.33 -16.52
CA SER A 65 -2.65 -1.09 -17.28
C SER A 65 -1.60 -0.03 -16.90
N GLU A 66 -1.46 1.01 -17.71
CA GLU A 66 -0.59 2.16 -17.37
C GLU A 66 -0.96 2.83 -16.06
N GLU A 67 -2.25 2.84 -15.73
CA GLU A 67 -2.72 3.37 -14.46
C GLU A 67 -2.27 2.50 -13.29
N ASP A 68 -2.25 1.17 -13.45
CA ASP A 68 -1.72 0.26 -12.43
C ASP A 68 -0.23 0.55 -12.17
N TYR A 69 0.59 0.70 -13.22
CA TYR A 69 2.00 1.10 -13.08
C TYR A 69 2.18 2.49 -12.47
N ALA A 70 1.31 3.45 -12.80
CA ALA A 70 1.33 4.77 -12.17
C ALA A 70 1.08 4.66 -10.65
N HIS A 71 0.12 3.82 -10.25
CA HIS A 71 -0.20 3.61 -8.86
C HIS A 71 0.89 2.82 -8.12
N MET A 72 1.50 1.81 -8.76
CA MET A 72 2.65 1.10 -8.21
C MET A 72 3.77 2.07 -7.80
N ARG A 73 4.08 3.06 -8.64
CA ARG A 73 5.06 4.11 -8.31
C ARG A 73 4.66 4.95 -7.10
N GLU A 74 3.38 5.34 -7.04
CA GLU A 74 2.83 6.10 -5.92
C GLU A 74 2.96 5.31 -4.61
N VAL A 75 2.59 4.03 -4.62
CA VAL A 75 2.68 3.12 -3.48
C VAL A 75 4.12 2.98 -3.01
N THR A 76 5.05 2.67 -3.91
CA THR A 76 6.47 2.57 -3.59
C THR A 76 7.00 3.86 -2.96
N GLY A 77 6.66 5.01 -3.54
CA GLY A 77 7.08 6.31 -3.03
C GLY A 77 6.49 6.63 -1.65
N TYR A 78 5.22 6.28 -1.42
CA TYR A 78 4.57 6.43 -0.13
C TYR A 78 5.24 5.56 0.93
N VAL A 79 5.37 4.25 0.68
CA VAL A 79 5.94 3.28 1.63
C VAL A 79 7.37 3.68 2.02
N ARG A 80 8.23 3.98 1.05
CA ARG A 80 9.63 4.40 1.31
C ARG A 80 9.69 5.65 2.19
N ARG A 81 8.88 6.67 1.88
CA ARG A 81 8.84 7.92 2.67
C ARG A 81 8.28 7.71 4.08
N HIS A 82 7.21 6.91 4.22
CA HIS A 82 6.59 6.68 5.53
C HIS A 82 7.47 5.81 6.44
N LEU A 83 8.19 4.83 5.87
CA LEU A 83 9.18 4.04 6.60
C LEU A 83 10.34 4.90 7.12
N ALA A 84 10.82 5.87 6.33
CA ALA A 84 11.86 6.81 6.77
C ALA A 84 11.44 7.70 7.96
N GLN A 85 10.13 7.79 8.23
CA GLN A 85 9.55 8.56 9.33
C GLN A 85 9.17 7.66 10.53
N ARG A 86 9.76 6.47 10.65
CA ARG A 86 9.46 5.52 11.72
C ARG A 86 9.58 6.18 13.11
N PRO A 87 8.50 6.17 13.92
CA PRO A 87 8.55 6.64 15.30
C PRO A 87 9.52 5.81 16.15
N SER A 88 10.05 6.41 17.21
CA SER A 88 10.78 5.67 18.24
C SER A 88 9.82 4.86 19.13
N GLY A 89 10.32 3.76 19.69
CA GLY A 89 9.56 2.90 20.59
C GLY A 89 8.78 1.79 19.90
N ASP A 90 7.78 1.27 20.59
CA ASP A 90 6.89 0.23 20.07
C ASP A 90 5.91 0.83 19.05
N VAL A 91 5.81 0.18 17.90
CA VAL A 91 4.98 0.62 16.77
C VAL A 91 3.82 -0.33 16.48
N HIS A 92 3.65 -1.39 17.28
CA HIS A 92 2.69 -2.47 17.03
C HIS A 92 1.26 -1.95 16.75
N ASP A 93 0.72 -1.12 17.64
CA ASP A 93 -0.66 -0.62 17.55
C ASP A 93 -0.71 0.89 17.30
N THR A 94 -0.04 1.33 16.22
CA THR A 94 0.10 2.75 15.92
C THR A 94 -0.54 3.16 14.60
N PRO A 95 -1.07 4.39 14.50
CA PRO A 95 -1.54 4.94 13.23
C PRO A 95 -0.49 4.91 12.12
N TRP A 96 0.80 5.01 12.48
CA TRP A 96 1.91 4.90 11.53
C TRP A 96 1.97 3.52 10.86
N ARG A 97 1.94 2.44 11.66
CA ARG A 97 1.92 1.07 11.14
C ARG A 97 0.65 0.82 10.34
N TYR A 98 -0.50 1.19 10.91
CA TYR A 98 -1.80 0.97 10.28
C TYR A 98 -1.93 1.69 8.93
N SER A 99 -1.35 2.89 8.83
CA SER A 99 -1.28 3.60 7.57
C SER A 99 -0.39 2.85 6.57
N LEU A 100 0.79 2.35 6.95
CA LEU A 100 1.61 1.51 6.07
C LEU A 100 0.87 0.25 5.60
N MET A 101 0.11 -0.40 6.49
CA MET A 101 -0.67 -1.59 6.15
C MET A 101 -1.80 -1.28 5.17
N ASN A 102 -2.43 -0.11 5.25
CA ASN A 102 -3.37 0.35 4.22
C ASN A 102 -2.70 0.48 2.83
N TRP A 103 -1.38 0.68 2.80
CA TRP A 103 -0.57 0.72 1.58
C TRP A 103 0.15 -0.61 1.29
N GLY A 104 -0.31 -1.72 1.88
CA GLY A 104 0.19 -3.07 1.60
C GLY A 104 1.54 -3.42 2.22
N HIS A 105 2.05 -2.59 3.15
CA HIS A 105 3.30 -2.84 3.85
C HIS A 105 3.08 -3.01 5.36
N ASP A 106 3.40 -4.17 5.92
CA ASP A 106 3.51 -4.36 7.36
C ASP A 106 4.98 -4.27 7.80
N PRO A 107 5.40 -3.20 8.51
CA PRO A 107 6.79 -3.01 8.94
C PRO A 107 7.23 -3.92 10.09
N LEU A 108 6.36 -4.81 10.57
CA LEU A 108 6.66 -5.84 11.58
C LEU A 108 6.69 -7.27 11.00
N LYS A 109 6.65 -7.39 9.68
CA LYS A 109 6.71 -8.66 8.95
C LYS A 109 8.12 -8.97 8.46
#